data_AF-A0A1H2LBP3-F1
#
_entry.id   AF-A0A1H2LBP3-F1
#
_cell.length_a   1.000
_cell.length_b   1.000
_cell.length_c   1.000
_cell.angle_alpha   90.00
_cell.angle_beta   90.00
_cell.angle_gamma   90.00
#
_symmetry.space_group_name_H-M   'P 1'
#
loop_
_entity.id
_entity.type
_entity.pdbx_description
1 polymer ?
#
loop_
_entity_poly.entity_id
_entity_poly.type
_entity_poly.pdbx_seq_one_letter_code
_entity_poly.pdbx_strand_id
1 'polypeptide(L)' 'MTDRDVLRAAAEAIRAQMRRQQAEMTQATDGGWTPPDPDLLALAVECDDVVYSQRAEAPDLTDRLAAVLGDAWEP' A
#
# COMPACT_ATOMS: atom_id res chain seq x y z
N MET A 1 13.94 9.62 7.05
CA MET A 1 12.83 10.37 6.46
C MET A 1 12.82 10.04 4.99
N THR A 2 11.83 9.28 4.56
CA THR A 2 11.67 8.81 3.19
C THR A 2 11.22 9.98 2.31
N ASP A 3 11.63 9.97 1.04
CA ASP A 3 11.22 10.98 0.07
C ASP A 3 9.70 10.94 -0.15
N ARG A 4 9.06 12.10 -0.25
CA ARG A 4 7.60 12.21 -0.39
C ARG A 4 7.09 11.64 -1.72
N ASP A 5 7.85 11.78 -2.79
CA ASP A 5 7.46 11.23 -4.08
C ASP A 5 7.57 9.69 -4.07
N VAL A 6 8.57 9.15 -3.37
CA VAL A 6 8.69 7.70 -3.11
C VAL A 6 7.50 7.19 -2.30
N LEU A 7 7.10 7.90 -1.25
CA LEU A 7 5.92 7.52 -0.44
C LEU A 7 4.61 7.59 -1.25
N ARG A 8 4.46 8.57 -2.15
CA ARG A 8 3.30 8.65 -3.04
C ARG A 8 3.28 7.45 -4.01
N ALA A 9 4.41 7.16 -4.65
CA ALA A 9 4.53 6.01 -5.53
C ALA A 9 4.26 4.68 -4.78
N ALA A 10 4.71 4.56 -3.54
CA ALA A 10 4.45 3.39 -2.71
C ALA A 10 2.96 3.23 -2.40
N ALA A 11 2.27 4.32 -2.03
CA ALA A 11 0.82 4.30 -1.81
C ALA A 11 0.05 3.90 -3.07
N GLU A 12 0.46 4.37 -4.24
CA GLU A 12 -0.12 3.99 -5.53
C GLU A 12 0.12 2.51 -5.87
N ALA A 13 1.34 2.01 -5.65
CA ALA A 13 1.69 0.61 -5.87
C ALA A 13 0.89 -0.34 -4.96
N ILE A 14 0.76 -0.01 -3.67
CA ILE A 14 -0.05 -0.78 -2.72
C ILE A 14 -1.52 -0.81 -3.17
N ARG A 15 -2.08 0.33 -3.62
CA ARG A 15 -3.44 0.38 -4.16
C ARG A 15 -3.61 -0.44 -5.43
N ALA A 16 -2.61 -0.48 -6.30
CA ALA A 16 -2.62 -1.33 -7.48
C ALA A 16 -2.62 -2.83 -7.10
N GLN A 17 -1.80 -3.21 -6.11
CA GLN A 17 -1.77 -4.57 -5.57
C GLN A 17 -3.12 -4.98 -4.95
N MET A 18 -3.73 -4.12 -4.14
CA MET A 18 -5.07 -4.38 -3.58
C MET A 18 -6.10 -4.61 -4.68
N ARG A 19 -6.14 -3.76 -5.72
CA ARG A 19 -7.06 -3.94 -6.85
C ARG A 19 -6.85 -5.27 -7.57
N ARG A 20 -5.59 -5.70 -7.72
CA ARG A 20 -5.26 -6.99 -8.32
C ARG A 20 -5.76 -8.16 -7.46
N GLN A 21 -5.48 -8.15 -6.15
CA GLN A 21 -5.96 -9.17 -5.22
C GLN A 21 -7.49 -9.25 -5.24
N GLN A 22 -8.19 -8.11 -5.22
CA GLN A 22 -9.65 -8.08 -5.30
C GLN A 22 -10.17 -8.67 -6.61
N ALA A 23 -9.53 -8.38 -7.75
CA ALA A 23 -9.90 -8.97 -9.03
C ALA A 23 -9.73 -10.49 -9.04
N GLU A 24 -8.63 -11.00 -8.48
CA GLU A 24 -8.36 -12.43 -8.34
C GLU A 24 -9.39 -13.11 -7.41
N MET A 25 -9.73 -12.49 -6.28
CA MET A 25 -10.73 -13.03 -5.34
C MET A 25 -12.16 -12.96 -5.89
N THR A 26 -12.50 -11.91 -6.64
CA THR A 26 -13.82 -11.78 -7.29
C THR A 26 -14.04 -12.88 -8.33
N GLN A 27 -12.98 -13.27 -9.07
CA GLN A 27 -13.03 -14.42 -9.98
C GLN A 27 -13.23 -15.74 -9.24
N ALA A 28 -12.62 -15.90 -8.06
CA ALA A 28 -12.74 -17.11 -7.25
C ALA A 28 -14.10 -17.25 -6.54
N THR A 29 -14.85 -16.17 -6.40
CA THR A 29 -16.11 -16.10 -5.63
C THR A 29 -17.36 -15.95 -6.50
N ASP A 30 -17.28 -16.29 -7.79
CA ASP A 30 -18.37 -16.13 -8.78
C ASP A 30 -18.98 -14.72 -8.78
N GLY A 31 -18.14 -13.68 -8.66
CA GLY A 31 -18.57 -12.28 -8.66
C GLY A 31 -18.96 -11.72 -7.29
N GLY A 32 -18.69 -12.46 -6.21
CA GLY A 32 -18.80 -11.96 -4.84
C GLY A 32 -17.85 -10.79 -4.59
N TRP A 33 -18.37 -9.68 -4.07
CA TRP A 33 -17.51 -8.58 -3.66
C TRP A 33 -16.69 -8.99 -2.43
N THR A 34 -15.37 -8.84 -2.53
CA THR A 34 -14.45 -9.08 -1.42
C THR A 34 -13.80 -7.76 -1.01
N PRO A 35 -13.82 -7.40 0.29
CA PRO A 35 -13.14 -6.20 0.77
C PRO A 35 -11.62 -6.29 0.51
N PRO A 36 -10.94 -5.15 0.30
CA PRO A 36 -9.49 -5.14 0.16
C PRO A 36 -8.82 -5.54 1.48
N ASP A 37 -7.58 -6.00 1.38
CA ASP A 37 -6.76 -6.31 2.55
C ASP A 37 -6.64 -5.07 3.46
N PRO A 38 -7.09 -5.15 4.73
CA PRO A 38 -7.10 -4.01 5.63
C PRO A 38 -5.69 -3.53 5.99
N ASP A 39 -4.68 -4.43 6.01
CA ASP A 39 -3.31 -4.07 6.36
C ASP A 39 -2.65 -3.27 5.22
N LEU A 40 -2.91 -3.68 3.98
CA LEU A 40 -2.48 -2.92 2.79
C LEU A 40 -3.16 -1.55 2.73
N LEU A 41 -4.45 -1.48 3.06
CA LEU A 41 -5.18 -0.22 3.11
C LEU A 41 -4.59 0.72 4.16
N ALA A 42 -4.35 0.23 5.37
CA ALA A 42 -3.76 1.01 6.45
C ALA A 42 -2.36 1.52 6.09
N LEU A 43 -1.54 0.69 5.43
CA LEU A 43 -0.20 1.08 4.98
C LEU A 43 -0.24 2.19 3.92
N ALA A 44 -1.13 2.09 2.93
CA ALA A 44 -1.29 3.13 1.92
C ALA A 44 -1.78 4.46 2.52
N VAL A 45 -2.67 4.41 3.52
CA VAL A 45 -3.13 5.61 4.26
C VAL A 45 -2.00 6.22 5.08
N GLU A 46 -1.18 5.40 5.75
CA GLU A 46 -0.02 5.90 6.49
C GLU A 46 0.97 6.64 5.58
N CYS A 47 1.23 6.15 4.38
CA CYS A 47 2.04 6.86 3.38
C CYS A 47 1.45 8.23 3.03
N ASP A 48 0.15 8.30 2.75
CA ASP A 48 -0.53 9.57 2.44
C ASP A 48 -0.47 10.54 3.64
N ASP A 49 -0.71 10.05 4.85
CA ASP A 49 -0.66 10.86 6.06
C ASP A 49 0.73 11.47 6.28
N VAL A 50 1.80 10.72 6.00
CA VAL A 50 3.18 11.22 6.06
C VAL A 50 3.43 12.25 4.96
N VAL A 51 3.01 11.97 3.72
CA VAL A 51 3.15 12.89 2.57
C VAL A 51 2.49 14.24 2.85
N TYR A 52 1.28 14.21 3.43
CA TYR A 52 0.50 15.40 3.76
C TYR A 52 0.81 15.97 5.15
N SER A 53 1.85 15.45 5.83
CA SER A 53 2.27 15.91 7.16
C SER A 53 1.15 15.84 8.23
N GLN A 54 0.17 14.96 8.03
CA GLN A 54 -0.90 14.66 8.98
C GLN A 54 -0.42 13.72 10.09
N ARG A 55 0.63 12.93 9.81
CA ARG A 55 1.27 12.01 10.75
C ARG A 55 2.80 12.06 10.58
N ALA A 56 3.53 11.84 11.68
CA ALA A 56 4.97 11.64 11.62
C ALA A 56 5.30 10.27 11.01
N GLU A 57 6.36 10.20 10.22
CA GLU A 57 6.87 8.96 9.64
C GLU A 57 7.26 7.98 10.76
N ALA A 58 6.66 6.80 10.75
CA ALA A 58 7.04 5.73 11.67
C ALA A 58 8.43 5.19 11.29
N PRO A 59 9.29 4.87 12.27
CA PRO A 59 10.68 4.48 12.01
C PRO A 59 10.80 3.17 11.21
N ASP A 60 9.77 2.34 11.21
CA ASP A 60 9.68 1.04 10.55
C ASP A 60 8.89 1.10 9.22
N LEU A 61 8.46 2.29 8.78
CA LEU A 61 7.61 2.42 7.59
C LEU A 61 8.30 1.86 6.34
N THR A 62 9.59 2.17 6.16
CA THR A 62 10.38 1.68 5.02
C THR A 62 10.47 0.15 5.01
N ASP A 63 10.70 -0.47 6.16
CA ASP A 63 10.79 -1.94 6.27
C ASP A 63 9.44 -2.60 5.95
N ARG A 64 8.33 -2.00 6.42
CA ARG A 64 6.97 -2.47 6.09
C ARG A 64 6.65 -2.33 4.60
N LEU A 65 7.08 -1.24 3.97
CA LEU A 65 6.95 -1.04 2.52
C LEU A 65 7.74 -2.09 1.74
N ALA A 66 8.98 -2.35 2.15
CA ALA A 66 9.84 -3.35 1.52
C ALA A 66 9.28 -4.78 1.66
N ALA A 67 8.70 -5.12 2.82
CA ALA A 67 8.04 -6.41 3.02
C ALA A 67 6.81 -6.62 2.10
N VAL A 68 6.11 -5.54 1.74
CA VAL A 68 4.89 -5.60 0.91
C VAL A 68 5.20 -5.50 -0.59
N LEU A 69 6.05 -4.56 -0.98
CA LEU A 69 6.37 -4.27 -2.39
C LEU A 69 7.57 -5.07 -2.90
N GLY A 70 8.37 -5.61 -1.98
CA GLY A 70 9.64 -6.29 -2.25
C GLY A 70 10.83 -5.33 -2.21
N ASP A 71 11.97 -5.82 -1.73
CA ASP A 71 13.22 -5.05 -1.62
C ASP A 71 13.74 -4.49 -2.96
N ALA A 72 13.28 -5.05 -4.08
CA ALA A 72 13.68 -4.65 -5.44
C ALA A 72 12.69 -3.67 -6.10
N TRP A 73 11.66 -3.22 -5.37
CA TRP A 73 10.68 -2.29 -5.91
C TRP A 73 11.27 -0.88 -6.04
N GLU A 74 11.13 -0.29 -7.24
CA GLU A 74 11.50 1.09 -7.53
C GLU A 74 10.24 1.90 -7.93
N PRO A 75 10.11 3.15 -7.45
CA PRO A 75 8.97 4.04 -7.69
C PRO A 75 8.88 4.61 -9.11
#